data_AF-G3NY37-F1
#
_entry.id   AF-G3NY37-F1
#
_cell.length_a   1.000
_cell.length_b   1.000
_cell.length_c   1.000
_cell.angle_alpha   90.00
_cell.angle_beta   90.00
_cell.angle_gamma   90.00
#
_symmetry.space_group_name_H-M   'P 1'
#
loop_
_entity.id
_entity.type
_entity.pdbx_description
1 polymer ?
#
loop_
_entity_poly.entity_id
_entity_poly.type
_entity_poly.pdbx_seq_one_letter_code
_entity_poly.pdbx_strand_id
1 'polypeptide(L)'
;LQAFISMRDQADKATEEWEKLNYDIHSLRYARREVRSRWRKILLQLGYQCEVDALLRVNKQRRLSRDQDRLNKAGELLKQLVDRTSLFPPETEHQSRYLCVTDRLVSLDSAEDFVRLAKEKYPQQNGNVCVTDGRPYFHRFPIESP
;
A
#
# COMPACT_ATOMS: atom_id res chain seq x y z
N LEU A 1 -8.86 9.79 2.55
CA LEU A 1 -8.02 11.01 2.33
C LEU A 1 -8.84 12.21 1.90
N GLN A 2 -9.64 12.16 0.81
CA GLN A 2 -10.40 13.35 0.39
C GLN A 2 -11.38 13.82 1.47
N ALA A 3 -12.08 12.89 2.13
CA ALA A 3 -12.94 13.19 3.27
C ALA A 3 -12.19 13.90 4.41
N PHE A 4 -11.04 13.37 4.85
CA PHE A 4 -10.20 14.00 5.89
C PHE A 4 -9.70 15.39 5.49
N ILE A 5 -9.32 15.61 4.22
CA ILE A 5 -8.90 16.92 3.73
C ILE A 5 -10.08 17.91 3.81
N SER A 6 -11.26 17.49 3.36
CA SER A 6 -12.47 18.33 3.44
C SER A 6 -12.88 18.64 4.88
N MET A 7 -12.79 17.68 5.80
CA MET A 7 -13.08 17.89 7.22
C MET A 7 -12.06 18.85 7.86
N ARG A 8 -10.76 18.72 7.52
CA ARG A 8 -9.71 19.64 7.97
C ARG A 8 -9.96 21.07 7.48
N ASP A 9 -10.35 21.21 6.22
CA ASP A 9 -10.59 22.53 5.61
C ASP A 9 -11.81 23.25 6.21
N GLN A 10 -12.70 22.52 6.87
CA GLN A 10 -13.86 23.04 7.59
C GLN A 10 -13.60 23.28 9.09
N ALA A 11 -12.57 22.65 9.66
CA ALA A 11 -12.21 22.77 11.07
C ALA A 11 -11.39 24.05 11.33
N ASP A 12 -11.59 24.67 12.51
CA ASP A 12 -10.79 25.80 12.95
C ASP A 12 -9.35 25.35 13.24
N LYS A 13 -8.36 26.08 12.73
CA LYS A 13 -6.93 25.73 12.85
C LYS A 13 -6.41 25.77 14.28
N ALA A 14 -7.12 26.40 15.20
CA ALA A 14 -6.75 26.50 16.61
C ALA A 14 -7.27 25.32 17.46
N THR A 15 -7.96 24.33 16.88
CA THR A 15 -8.52 23.20 17.62
C THR A 15 -7.63 21.96 17.55
N GLU A 16 -7.64 21.17 18.63
CA GLU A 16 -7.02 19.85 18.70
C GLU A 16 -7.54 18.92 17.59
N GLU A 17 -8.80 19.11 17.18
CA GLU A 17 -9.43 18.37 16.09
C GLU A 17 -8.74 18.63 14.74
N TRP A 18 -8.36 19.89 14.46
CA TRP A 18 -7.62 20.22 13.25
C TRP A 18 -6.21 19.63 13.27
N GLU A 19 -5.52 19.67 14.41
CA GLU A 19 -4.20 19.05 14.56
C GLU A 19 -4.26 17.54 14.34
N LYS A 20 -5.25 16.88 14.93
CA LYS A 20 -5.51 15.44 14.74
C LYS A 20 -5.80 15.12 13.28
N LEU A 21 -6.67 15.88 12.61
CA LEU A 21 -6.95 15.69 11.18
C LEU A 21 -5.70 15.90 10.32
N ASN A 22 -4.85 16.87 10.67
CA ASN A 22 -3.60 17.10 9.95
C ASN A 22 -2.59 15.95 10.15
N TYR A 23 -2.49 15.42 11.38
CA TYR A 23 -1.71 14.23 11.68
C TYR A 23 -2.21 13.01 10.90
N ASP A 24 -3.52 12.75 10.91
CA ASP A 24 -4.13 11.62 10.19
C ASP A 24 -3.91 11.74 8.67
N ILE A 25 -4.04 12.95 8.10
CA ILE A 25 -3.72 13.22 6.71
C ILE A 25 -2.25 12.91 6.41
N HIS A 26 -1.34 13.30 7.31
CA HIS A 26 0.08 13.02 7.19
C HIS A 26 0.37 11.52 7.22
N SER A 27 -0.16 10.80 8.21
CA SER A 27 -0.01 9.35 8.37
C SER A 27 -0.56 8.60 7.15
N LEU A 28 -1.76 8.98 6.67
CA LEU A 28 -2.34 8.40 5.46
C LEU A 28 -1.50 8.67 4.21
N ARG A 29 -0.91 9.87 4.06
CA ARG A 29 0.01 10.20 2.96
C ARG A 29 1.30 9.39 3.06
N TYR A 30 1.82 9.23 4.27
CA TYR A 30 3.03 8.47 4.55
C TYR A 30 2.82 6.98 4.21
N ALA A 31 1.77 6.35 4.75
CA ALA A 31 1.41 4.97 4.43
C ALA A 31 1.29 4.74 2.91
N ARG A 32 0.64 5.67 2.18
CA ARG A 32 0.52 5.59 0.71
C ARG A 32 1.87 5.68 0.00
N ARG A 33 2.77 6.55 0.45
CA ARG A 33 4.13 6.66 -0.10
C ARG A 33 4.93 5.40 0.20
N GLU A 34 4.84 4.89 1.41
CA GLU A 34 5.55 3.69 1.85
C GLU A 34 5.16 2.47 1.00
N VAL A 35 3.85 2.18 0.88
CA VAL A 35 3.37 1.08 0.03
C VAL A 35 3.85 1.27 -1.42
N ARG A 36 3.73 2.48 -1.97
CA ARG A 36 4.22 2.77 -3.33
C ARG A 36 5.72 2.51 -3.48
N SER A 37 6.53 2.90 -2.50
CA SER A 37 7.98 2.67 -2.50
C SER A 37 8.32 1.18 -2.42
N ARG A 38 7.62 0.40 -1.59
CA ARG A 38 7.79 -1.06 -1.49
C ARG A 38 7.45 -1.76 -2.81
N TRP A 39 6.31 -1.39 -3.42
CA TRP A 39 5.92 -1.90 -4.72
C TRP A 39 6.92 -1.51 -5.82
N ARG A 40 7.42 -0.26 -5.81
CA ARG A 40 8.46 0.19 -6.73
C ARG A 40 9.66 -0.73 -6.64
N LYS A 41 10.20 -0.98 -5.43
CA LYS A 41 11.38 -1.83 -5.24
C LYS A 41 11.21 -3.22 -5.87
N ILE A 42 10.07 -3.86 -5.68
CA ILE A 42 9.81 -5.19 -6.26
C ILE A 42 9.70 -5.12 -7.79
N LEU A 43 8.96 -4.15 -8.33
CA LEU A 43 8.84 -3.95 -9.78
C LEU A 43 10.20 -3.68 -10.44
N LEU A 44 11.07 -2.93 -9.78
CA LEU A 44 12.43 -2.71 -10.26
C LEU A 44 13.26 -3.99 -10.30
N GLN A 45 13.11 -4.87 -9.30
CA GLN A 45 13.78 -6.18 -9.28
C GLN A 45 13.28 -7.12 -10.39
N LEU A 46 12.01 -7.00 -10.77
CA LEU A 46 11.43 -7.74 -11.91
C LEU A 46 11.87 -7.17 -13.27
N GLY A 47 12.59 -6.04 -13.31
CA GLY A 47 13.08 -5.42 -14.55
C GLY A 47 12.22 -4.28 -15.09
N TYR A 48 11.15 -3.86 -14.40
CA TYR A 48 10.24 -2.80 -14.85
C TYR A 48 10.78 -1.38 -14.63
N GLN A 49 12.07 -1.12 -14.86
CA GLN A 49 12.73 0.17 -14.58
C GLN A 49 12.04 1.36 -15.26
N CYS A 50 11.68 1.22 -16.54
CA CYS A 50 11.05 2.28 -17.32
C CYS A 50 9.53 2.37 -17.10
N GLU A 51 8.87 1.25 -16.79
CA GLU A 51 7.41 1.17 -16.70
C GLU A 51 6.87 1.29 -15.28
N VAL A 52 7.73 1.23 -14.26
CA VAL A 52 7.31 1.24 -12.85
C VAL A 52 6.44 2.44 -12.50
N ASP A 53 6.75 3.62 -13.04
CA ASP A 53 5.94 4.80 -12.80
C ASP A 53 4.60 4.73 -13.52
N ALA A 54 4.54 4.14 -14.72
CA ALA A 54 3.27 3.91 -15.42
C ALA A 54 2.40 2.88 -14.70
N LEU A 55 3.00 1.81 -14.15
CA LEU A 55 2.34 0.78 -13.35
C LEU A 55 1.85 1.32 -12.00
N LEU A 56 2.57 2.26 -11.37
CA LEU A 56 2.19 2.84 -10.08
C LEU A 56 1.34 4.11 -10.18
N ARG A 57 1.24 4.73 -11.36
CA ARG A 57 0.45 5.95 -11.61
C ARG A 57 -1.06 5.68 -11.68
N VAL A 58 -1.52 4.43 -11.51
CA VAL A 58 -2.90 4.02 -11.82
C VAL A 58 -3.93 4.94 -11.18
N ASN A 59 -4.47 5.82 -12.03
CA ASN A 59 -5.64 6.63 -11.75
C ASN A 59 -6.86 5.68 -11.82
N LYS A 60 -7.89 5.93 -11.01
CA LYS A 60 -9.16 5.18 -10.96
C LYS A 60 -9.85 5.01 -12.34
N GLN A 61 -9.41 5.74 -13.36
CA GLN A 61 -9.97 5.75 -14.71
C GLN A 61 -9.35 4.73 -15.69
N ARG A 62 -8.24 4.05 -15.36
CA ARG A 62 -7.73 2.98 -16.24
C ARG A 62 -8.59 1.73 -16.04
N ARG A 63 -9.34 1.39 -17.08
CA ARG A 63 -10.31 0.30 -17.12
C ARG A 63 -9.66 -1.00 -16.64
N LEU A 64 -10.18 -1.54 -15.53
CA LEU A 64 -9.97 -2.92 -15.12
C LEU A 64 -10.28 -3.85 -16.29
N SER A 65 -9.70 -5.04 -16.28
CA SER A 65 -10.09 -6.08 -17.24
C SER A 65 -11.61 -6.22 -17.35
N ARG A 66 -12.10 -6.48 -18.56
CA ARG A 66 -13.47 -7.00 -18.74
C ARG A 66 -13.54 -8.52 -18.47
N ASP A 67 -12.38 -9.17 -18.44
CA ASP A 67 -12.23 -10.58 -18.11
C ASP A 67 -12.34 -10.78 -16.59
N GLN A 68 -13.45 -11.38 -16.17
CA GLN A 68 -13.78 -11.60 -14.77
C GLN A 68 -12.83 -12.61 -14.12
N ASP A 69 -12.37 -13.62 -14.84
CA ASP A 69 -11.45 -14.63 -14.31
C ASP A 69 -10.09 -14.01 -14.01
N ARG A 70 -9.64 -13.12 -14.89
CA ARG A 70 -8.43 -12.33 -14.65
C ARG A 70 -8.55 -11.42 -13.42
N LEU A 71 -9.69 -10.73 -13.26
CA LEU A 71 -9.93 -9.90 -12.08
C LEU A 71 -9.98 -10.73 -10.80
N ASN A 72 -10.61 -11.90 -10.85
CA ASN A 72 -10.65 -12.83 -9.72
C ASN A 72 -9.23 -13.25 -9.33
N LYS A 73 -8.40 -13.67 -10.31
CA LYS A 73 -6.98 -14.00 -10.07
C LYS A 73 -6.20 -12.82 -9.49
N ALA A 74 -6.40 -11.61 -10.02
CA ALA A 74 -5.76 -10.40 -9.52
C ALA A 74 -6.18 -10.06 -8.07
N GLY A 75 -7.45 -10.30 -7.73
CA GLY A 75 -8.00 -10.13 -6.39
C GLY A 75 -7.45 -11.15 -5.40
N GLU A 76 -7.36 -12.42 -5.80
CA GLU A 76 -6.77 -13.49 -4.99
C GLU A 76 -5.29 -13.23 -4.69
N LEU A 77 -4.51 -12.83 -5.69
CA LEU A 77 -3.10 -12.49 -5.51
C LEU A 77 -2.94 -11.27 -4.61
N LEU A 78 -3.80 -10.25 -4.76
CA LEU A 78 -3.78 -9.10 -3.86
C LEU A 78 -4.10 -9.51 -2.42
N LYS A 79 -5.10 -10.37 -2.21
CA LYS A 79 -5.44 -10.90 -0.89
C LYS A 79 -4.25 -11.67 -0.30
N GLN A 80 -3.58 -12.51 -1.09
CA GLN A 80 -2.36 -13.18 -0.64
C GLN A 80 -1.24 -12.22 -0.25
N LEU A 81 -1.06 -11.11 -0.97
CA LEU A 81 -0.09 -10.09 -0.57
C LEU A 81 -0.47 -9.47 0.77
N VAL A 82 -1.75 -9.13 0.98
CA VAL A 82 -2.23 -8.57 2.25
C VAL A 82 -2.07 -9.55 3.42
N ASP A 83 -2.35 -10.83 3.19
CA ASP A 83 -2.40 -11.87 4.23
C ASP A 83 -1.03 -12.51 4.54
N ARG A 84 -0.07 -12.41 3.61
CA ARG A 84 1.25 -13.07 3.72
C ARG A 84 2.42 -12.11 3.73
N THR A 85 2.21 -10.83 3.45
CA THR A 85 3.30 -9.85 3.36
C THR A 85 3.01 -8.58 4.16
N SER A 86 4.06 -8.01 4.75
CA SER A 86 3.98 -6.71 5.43
C SER A 86 4.02 -5.53 4.44
N LEU A 87 3.64 -5.74 3.17
CA LEU A 87 3.62 -4.69 2.15
C LEU A 87 2.65 -3.56 2.50
N PHE A 88 1.54 -3.89 3.17
CA PHE A 88 0.49 -2.95 3.51
C PHE A 88 0.54 -2.66 5.01
N PRO A 89 0.78 -1.40 5.42
CA PRO A 89 0.61 -1.02 6.81
C PRO A 89 -0.89 -1.13 7.20
N PRO A 90 -1.19 -1.44 8.47
CA PRO A 90 -2.54 -1.77 8.95
C PRO A 90 -3.57 -0.65 8.71
N GLU A 91 -3.13 0.59 8.55
CA GLU A 91 -3.96 1.77 8.30
C GLU A 91 -4.40 1.91 6.82
N THR A 92 -4.04 0.97 5.95
CA THR A 92 -4.24 1.09 4.50
C THR A 92 -5.56 0.48 4.02
N GLU A 93 -6.66 1.23 4.11
CA GLU A 93 -7.97 0.79 3.58
C GLU A 93 -8.06 0.75 2.03
N HIS A 94 -7.01 1.11 1.31
CA HIS A 94 -7.09 1.42 -0.12
C HIS A 94 -6.56 0.28 -1.02
N GLN A 95 -6.90 -0.97 -0.70
CA GLN A 95 -6.54 -2.17 -1.47
C GLN A 95 -7.02 -2.09 -2.92
N SER A 96 -8.18 -1.46 -3.16
CA SER A 96 -8.78 -1.30 -4.49
C SER A 96 -7.86 -0.63 -5.53
N ARG A 97 -6.92 0.24 -5.14
CA ARG A 97 -5.97 0.84 -6.11
C ARG A 97 -4.86 -0.12 -6.55
N TYR A 98 -4.48 -1.04 -5.67
CA TYR A 98 -3.46 -2.04 -5.96
C TYR A 98 -4.03 -3.21 -6.76
N LEU A 99 -5.35 -3.41 -6.74
CA LEU A 99 -6.04 -4.37 -7.61
C LEU A 99 -5.79 -4.08 -9.09
N CYS A 100 -5.79 -2.80 -9.50
CA CYS A 100 -5.47 -2.46 -10.89
C CYS A 100 -4.01 -2.77 -11.25
N VAL A 101 -3.09 -2.70 -10.28
CA VAL A 101 -1.68 -3.04 -10.48
C VAL A 101 -1.52 -4.56 -10.58
N THR A 102 -2.18 -5.33 -9.71
CA THR A 102 -2.17 -6.79 -9.79
C THR A 102 -2.82 -7.29 -11.08
N ASP A 103 -3.94 -6.71 -11.53
CA ASP A 103 -4.58 -7.06 -12.81
C ASP A 103 -3.60 -6.85 -13.98
N ARG A 104 -2.85 -5.75 -13.97
CA ARG A 104 -1.85 -5.49 -14.99
C ARG A 104 -0.68 -6.48 -14.92
N LEU A 105 -0.22 -6.83 -13.72
CA LEU A 105 0.82 -7.84 -13.54
C LEU A 105 0.37 -9.23 -14.01
N VAL A 106 -0.91 -9.58 -13.82
CA VAL A 106 -1.48 -10.85 -14.32
C VAL A 106 -1.49 -10.83 -15.85
N SER A 107 -1.86 -9.70 -16.46
CA SER A 107 -1.80 -9.55 -17.92
C SER A 107 -0.38 -9.58 -18.50
N LEU A 108 0.65 -9.33 -17.68
CA LEU A 108 2.07 -9.37 -18.05
C LEU A 108 2.75 -10.68 -17.59
N ASP A 109 1.96 -11.63 -17.08
CA ASP A 109 2.43 -12.91 -16.53
C ASP A 109 3.52 -12.80 -15.45
N SER A 110 3.57 -11.64 -14.76
CA SER A 110 4.60 -11.33 -13.75
C SER A 110 4.03 -11.26 -12.33
N ALA A 111 2.73 -11.50 -12.16
CA ALA A 111 2.07 -11.36 -10.86
C ALA A 111 2.55 -12.40 -9.84
N GLU A 112 2.84 -13.61 -10.28
CA GLU A 112 3.31 -14.70 -9.41
C GLU A 112 4.74 -14.43 -8.93
N ASP A 113 5.62 -13.98 -9.83
CA ASP A 113 6.98 -13.54 -9.48
C ASP A 113 6.96 -12.34 -8.52
N PHE A 114 6.03 -11.40 -8.74
CA PHE A 114 5.83 -10.27 -7.83
C PHE A 114 5.44 -10.74 -6.43
N VAL A 115 4.49 -11.67 -6.32
CA VAL A 115 4.08 -12.23 -5.02
C VAL A 115 5.21 -12.98 -4.33
N ARG A 116 6.02 -13.74 -5.08
CA ARG A 116 7.21 -14.42 -4.54
C ARG A 116 8.21 -13.43 -3.96
N LEU A 117 8.59 -12.41 -4.73
CA LEU A 117 9.52 -11.37 -4.26
C LEU A 117 8.96 -10.56 -3.09
N ALA A 118 7.65 -10.28 -3.09
CA ALA A 118 6.99 -9.61 -1.98
C ALA A 118 7.10 -10.41 -0.68
N LYS A 119 6.88 -11.73 -0.74
CA LYS A 119 7.01 -12.64 0.41
C LYS A 119 8.45 -12.71 0.92
N GLU A 120 9.44 -12.69 0.02
CA GLU A 120 10.86 -12.71 0.37
C GLU A 120 11.33 -11.38 1.01
N LYS A 121 10.93 -10.25 0.42
CA LYS A 121 11.36 -8.90 0.86
C LYS A 121 10.59 -8.38 2.06
N TYR A 122 9.31 -8.74 2.16
CA TYR A 122 8.39 -8.24 3.18
C TYR A 122 7.59 -9.40 3.78
N PRO A 123 8.25 -10.39 4.42
CA PRO A 123 7.54 -11.46 5.07
C PRO A 123 6.62 -10.87 6.14
N GLN A 124 5.38 -11.35 6.20
CA GLN A 124 4.52 -11.08 7.33
C GLN A 124 5.02 -11.95 8.49
N GLN A 125 5.29 -11.34 9.64
CA GLN A 125 5.75 -12.05 10.84
C GLN A 125 4.60 -12.87 11.45
N ASN A 126 4.03 -13.81 10.71
CA ASN A 126 3.15 -14.83 11.26
C ASN A 126 4.04 -15.98 11.72
N GLY A 127 4.76 -15.76 12.82
CA GLY A 127 5.72 -16.75 13.31
C GLY A 127 6.35 -16.51 14.67
N ASN A 128 6.01 -15.45 15.42
CA ASN A 128 6.19 -15.39 16.87
C ASN A 128 5.36 -14.23 17.44
N VAL A 129 4.32 -14.57 18.21
CA VAL A 129 3.67 -13.62 19.10
C VAL A 129 4.70 -13.23 20.16
N CYS A 130 5.31 -12.05 20.06
CA CYS A 130 5.83 -11.39 21.25
C CYS A 130 4.65 -10.65 21.90
N VAL A 131 4.09 -11.26 22.95
CA VAL A 131 3.31 -10.51 23.94
C VAL A 131 4.31 -9.58 24.62
N THR A 132 4.40 -8.32 24.17
CA THR A 132 4.98 -7.26 24.99
C THR A 132 3.84 -6.49 25.61
N ASP A 133 3.69 -6.77 26.90
CA ASP A 133 2.95 -6.03 27.90
C ASP A 133 2.68 -4.55 27.51
N GLY A 134 1.42 -4.25 27.23
CA GLY A 134 0.82 -2.96 27.58
C GLY A 134 1.21 -1.67 26.85
N ARG A 135 1.97 -1.65 25.73
CA ARG A 135 2.15 -0.40 24.94
C ARG A 135 2.29 -0.64 23.43
N PRO A 136 1.45 -0.03 22.56
CA PRO A 136 1.70 -0.06 21.12
C PRO A 136 2.85 0.89 20.78
N TYR A 137 4.06 0.33 20.69
CA TYR A 137 5.17 1.02 20.04
C TYR A 137 4.94 0.97 18.53
N PHE A 138 4.38 2.04 17.97
CA PHE A 138 4.56 2.34 16.56
C PHE A 138 6.07 2.43 16.32
N HIS A 139 6.62 1.51 15.52
CA HIS A 139 7.97 1.64 14.99
C HIS A 139 8.04 2.96 14.22
N ARG A 140 8.50 3.99 14.92
CA ARG A 140 9.03 5.22 14.35
C ARG A 140 10.24 4.79 13.51
N PHE A 141 10.03 4.53 12.22
CA PHE A 141 11.16 4.44 11.30
C PHE A 141 11.85 5.81 11.31
N PRO A 142 13.19 5.85 11.47
CA PRO A 142 13.91 7.10 11.59
C PRO A 142 13.66 7.93 10.33
N ILE A 143 13.23 9.17 10.55
CA ILE A 143 13.25 10.20 9.52
C ILE A 143 14.74 10.46 9.29
N GLU A 144 15.34 9.80 8.28
CA GLU A 144 16.62 10.25 7.74
C GLU A 144 16.43 11.71 7.34
N SER A 145 17.02 12.58 8.16
CA SER A 145 17.16 14.01 7.91
C SER A 145 18.55 14.24 7.31
N PRO A 146 18.71 15.26 6.46
CA PRO A 146 19.78 15.37 5.47
C PRO A 146 21.20 15.48 6.04
#